data_AF-A0AAT9J3S1-F1
#
_entry.id   AF-A0AAT9J3S1-F1
#
_cell.length_a   1.000
_cell.length_b   1.000
_cell.length_c   1.000
_cell.angle_alpha   90.00
_cell.angle_beta   90.00
_cell.angle_gamma   90.00
#
_symmetry.space_group_name_H-M   'P 1'
#
loop_
_entity.id
_entity.type
_entity.pdbx_description
1 polymer ?
#
loop_
_entity_poly.entity_id
_entity_poly.type
_entity_poly.pdbx_seq_one_letter_code
_entity_poly.pdbx_strand_id
1 'polypeptide(L)'
;MTRLPIKKKYQIYLHGPVVARFEALAARPGTNKSAILAMAITAWIDRKAANELDDRFGVRFRNYGVQLERFERDQRVLMETLALFIRLNLQRDAFLPETDEATRARGAERFRAFVAEVGRRLAQDEPSFDPEILGGLDD
;
A
#
# COMPACT_ATOMS: atom_id res chain seq x y z
N MET A 1 26.61 -16.19 33.60
CA MET A 1 25.65 -16.89 34.50
C MET A 1 24.26 -16.80 33.86
N THR A 2 23.81 -17.87 33.20
CA THR A 2 22.50 -17.93 32.55
C THR A 2 21.43 -18.06 33.64
N ARG A 3 20.61 -17.02 33.87
CA ARG A 3 19.51 -17.07 34.83
C ARG A 3 18.57 -18.20 34.43
N LEU A 4 18.35 -19.18 35.31
CA LEU A 4 17.35 -20.22 35.07
C LEU A 4 15.96 -19.56 34.89
N PRO A 5 15.14 -20.05 33.94
CA PRO A 5 13.81 -19.52 33.72
C PRO A 5 12.97 -19.64 35.00
N ILE A 6 12.32 -18.55 35.40
CA ILE A 6 11.47 -18.50 36.59
C ILE A 6 10.27 -19.42 36.36
N LYS A 7 10.17 -20.51 37.14
CA LYS A 7 9.00 -21.40 37.13
C LYS A 7 8.12 -21.06 38.34
N LYS A 8 6.85 -20.71 38.10
CA LYS A 8 5.85 -20.47 39.15
C LYS A 8 4.74 -21.51 39.04
N LYS A 9 4.37 -22.12 40.17
CA LYS A 9 3.26 -23.08 40.25
C LYS A 9 1.95 -22.30 40.29
N TYR A 10 1.00 -22.70 39.45
CA TYR A 10 -0.37 -22.19 39.45
C TYR A 10 -1.33 -23.34 39.76
N GLN A 11 -2.35 -23.09 40.58
CA GLN A 11 -3.47 -23.99 40.81
C GLN A 11 -4.68 -23.45 40.05
N ILE A 12 -5.22 -24.25 39.14
CA ILE A 12 -6.32 -23.89 38.26
C ILE A 12 -7.29 -25.05 38.15
N TYR A 13 -8.57 -24.72 38.08
CA TYR A 13 -9.64 -25.68 37.86
C TYR A 13 -9.95 -25.76 36.36
N LEU A 14 -10.10 -26.98 35.86
CA LEU A 14 -10.52 -27.25 34.48
C LEU A 14 -11.92 -27.88 34.53
N HIS A 15 -12.80 -27.48 33.62
CA HIS A 15 -14.12 -28.09 33.49
C HIS A 15 -14.04 -29.49 32.84
N GLY A 16 -14.96 -30.39 33.20
CA GLY A 16 -14.94 -31.80 32.84
C GLY A 16 -14.61 -32.13 31.37
N PRO A 17 -15.25 -31.47 30.37
CA PRO A 17 -14.93 -31.72 28.96
C PRO A 17 -13.49 -31.37 28.58
N VAL A 18 -12.90 -30.35 29.22
CA VAL A 18 -11.51 -29.92 28.98
C VAL A 18 -10.54 -30.88 29.67
N VAL A 19 -10.88 -31.37 30.86
CA VAL A 19 -10.08 -32.38 31.59
C VAL A 19 -9.89 -33.62 30.74
N ALA A 20 -10.96 -34.20 30.21
CA ALA A 20 -10.88 -35.42 29.40
C ALA A 20 -9.95 -35.24 28.18
N ARG A 21 -10.07 -34.10 27.48
CA ARG A 21 -9.22 -33.77 26.33
C ARG A 21 -7.77 -33.54 26.74
N PHE A 22 -7.54 -32.89 27.88
CA PHE A 22 -6.19 -32.62 28.38
C PHE A 22 -5.47 -33.89 28.83
N GLU A 23 -6.16 -34.78 29.54
CA GLU A 23 -5.63 -36.08 29.93
C GLU A 23 -5.29 -36.94 28.70
N ALA A 24 -6.16 -36.97 27.69
CA ALA A 24 -5.89 -37.67 26.44
C ALA A 24 -4.66 -37.10 25.71
N LEU A 25 -4.45 -35.78 25.77
CA LEU A 25 -3.28 -35.15 25.17
C LEU A 25 -2.00 -35.49 25.93
N ALA A 26 -2.07 -35.49 27.27
CA ALA A 26 -0.95 -35.78 28.16
C ALA A 26 -0.58 -37.25 28.24
N ALA A 27 -1.47 -38.17 27.83
CA ALA A 27 -1.18 -39.60 27.72
C ALA A 27 -0.21 -39.93 26.57
N ARG A 28 0.11 -38.98 25.69
CA ARG A 28 1.03 -39.18 24.57
C ARG A 28 2.49 -39.23 25.05
N PRO A 29 3.30 -40.20 24.57
CA PRO A 29 4.72 -40.29 24.91
C PRO A 29 5.46 -38.98 24.59
N GLY A 30 6.34 -38.54 25.50
CA GLY A 30 7.18 -37.35 25.30
C GLY A 30 6.51 -36.01 25.61
N THR A 31 5.26 -36.00 26.09
CA THR A 31 4.58 -34.77 26.54
C THR A 31 4.32 -34.78 28.03
N ASN A 32 4.41 -33.61 28.67
CA ASN A 32 4.04 -33.44 30.07
C ASN A 32 2.95 -32.36 30.20
N LYS A 33 2.08 -32.51 31.20
CA LYS A 33 0.92 -31.62 31.43
C LYS A 33 1.33 -30.15 31.49
N SER A 34 2.43 -29.83 32.17
CA SER A 34 2.94 -28.47 32.30
C SER A 34 3.40 -27.88 30.97
N ALA A 35 4.04 -28.66 30.11
CA ALA A 35 4.48 -28.25 28.78
C ALA A 35 3.30 -28.03 27.85
N ILE A 36 2.31 -28.93 27.88
CA ILE A 36 1.06 -28.77 27.12
C ILE A 36 0.35 -27.47 27.54
N LEU A 37 0.22 -27.24 28.84
CA LEU A 37 -0.41 -26.04 29.37
C LEU A 37 0.37 -24.77 28.99
N ALA A 38 1.71 -24.79 29.09
CA ALA A 38 2.54 -23.68 28.70
C ALA A 38 2.37 -23.35 27.21
N MET A 39 2.43 -24.35 26.33
CA MET A 39 2.20 -24.14 24.89
C MET A 39 0.81 -23.61 24.60
N ALA A 40 -0.23 -24.14 25.27
CA ALA A 40 -1.60 -23.70 25.07
C ALA A 40 -1.80 -22.23 25.50
N ILE A 41 -1.22 -21.83 26.65
CA ILE A 41 -1.29 -20.45 27.13
C ILE A 41 -0.53 -19.53 26.19
N THR A 42 0.70 -19.87 25.79
CA THR A 42 1.48 -19.09 24.82
C THR A 42 0.70 -18.92 23.51
N ALA A 43 0.20 -20.01 22.91
CA ALA A 43 -0.58 -19.94 21.69
C ALA A 43 -1.85 -19.10 21.84
N TRP A 44 -2.51 -19.13 22.99
CA TRP A 44 -3.67 -18.29 23.26
C TRP A 44 -3.31 -16.81 23.37
N ILE A 45 -2.21 -16.48 24.07
CA ILE A 45 -1.72 -15.09 24.20
C ILE A 45 -1.32 -14.56 22.82
N ASP A 46 -0.55 -15.33 22.06
CA ASP A 46 -0.08 -14.93 20.73
C ASP A 46 -1.25 -14.72 19.78
N ARG A 47 -2.22 -15.63 19.77
CA ARG A 47 -3.45 -15.49 18.96
C ARG A 47 -4.26 -14.27 19.39
N LYS A 48 -4.37 -14.01 20.69
CA LYS A 48 -5.10 -12.84 21.20
C LYS A 48 -4.40 -11.54 20.80
N ALA A 49 -3.08 -11.49 20.86
CA ALA A 49 -2.30 -10.33 20.42
C ALA A 49 -2.46 -10.07 18.91
N ALA A 50 -2.43 -11.12 18.09
CA ALA A 50 -2.68 -11.00 16.64
C ALA A 50 -4.11 -10.50 16.35
N ASN A 51 -5.11 -11.05 17.04
CA ASN A 51 -6.50 -10.63 16.90
C ASN A 51 -6.71 -9.19 17.37
N GLU A 52 -6.06 -8.75 18.45
CA GLU A 52 -6.19 -7.38 18.95
C GLU A 52 -5.67 -6.34 17.96
N LEU A 53 -4.61 -6.66 17.21
CA LEU A 53 -4.12 -5.80 16.13
C LEU A 53 -5.12 -5.76 14.96
N ASP A 54 -5.67 -6.90 14.56
CA ASP A 54 -6.65 -6.95 13.48
C ASP A 54 -7.98 -6.28 13.86
N ASP A 55 -8.42 -6.43 15.12
CA ASP A 55 -9.61 -5.74 15.65
C ASP A 55 -9.38 -4.22 15.71
N ARG A 56 -8.19 -3.78 16.13
CA ARG A 56 -7.86 -2.33 16.23
C ARG A 56 -7.62 -1.68 14.86
N PHE A 57 -7.00 -2.38 13.93
CA PHE A 57 -6.48 -1.79 12.70
C PHE A 57 -7.04 -2.37 11.40
N GLY A 58 -7.59 -3.59 11.41
CA GLY A 58 -8.07 -4.29 10.22
C GLY A 58 -9.13 -3.50 9.45
N VAL A 59 -10.10 -2.90 10.14
CA VAL A 59 -11.12 -2.03 9.50
C VAL A 59 -10.46 -0.80 8.87
N ARG A 60 -9.50 -0.17 9.56
CA ARG A 60 -8.83 1.04 9.07
C ARG A 60 -7.97 0.73 7.84
N PHE A 61 -7.24 -0.37 7.85
CA PHE A 61 -6.44 -0.81 6.70
C PHE A 61 -7.32 -1.18 5.49
N ARG A 62 -8.44 -1.88 5.72
CA ARG A 62 -9.40 -2.14 4.64
C ARG A 62 -9.92 -0.83 4.03
N ASN A 63 -10.25 0.16 4.87
CA ASN A 63 -10.67 1.47 4.39
C ASN A 63 -9.55 2.17 3.59
N TYR A 64 -8.30 2.11 4.04
CA TYR A 64 -7.17 2.66 3.28
C TYR A 64 -6.98 1.97 1.94
N GLY A 65 -7.16 0.65 1.86
CA GLY A 65 -7.11 -0.08 0.58
C GLY A 65 -8.15 0.46 -0.41
N VAL A 66 -9.40 0.61 0.01
CA VAL A 66 -10.47 1.17 -0.83
C VAL A 66 -10.17 2.63 -1.23
N GLN A 67 -9.64 3.43 -0.32
CA GLN A 67 -9.25 4.82 -0.63
C GLN A 67 -8.09 4.88 -1.63
N LEU A 68 -7.13 3.97 -1.52
CA LEU A 68 -5.99 3.89 -2.45
C LEU A 68 -6.45 3.48 -3.85
N GLU A 69 -7.32 2.48 -3.97
CA GLU A 69 -7.90 2.08 -5.27
C GLU A 69 -8.65 3.24 -5.94
N ARG A 70 -9.39 4.02 -5.14
CA ARG A 70 -10.06 5.23 -5.65
C ARG A 70 -9.05 6.29 -6.07
N PHE A 71 -8.01 6.51 -5.26
CA PHE A 71 -6.95 7.47 -5.57
C PHE A 71 -6.21 7.11 -6.86
N GLU A 72 -5.87 5.83 -7.07
CA GLU A 72 -5.24 5.34 -8.30
C GLU A 72 -6.13 5.57 -9.53
N ARG A 73 -7.45 5.35 -9.39
CA ARG A 73 -8.42 5.63 -10.45
C ARG A 73 -8.48 7.13 -10.76
N ASP A 74 -8.60 7.96 -9.73
CA ASP A 74 -8.68 9.41 -9.88
C ASP A 74 -7.37 9.95 -10.50
N GLN A 75 -6.22 9.42 -10.10
CA GLN A 75 -4.90 9.76 -10.66
C GLN A 75 -4.79 9.37 -12.15
N ARG A 76 -5.32 8.22 -12.55
CA ARG A 76 -5.40 7.83 -13.96
C ARG A 76 -6.25 8.81 -14.77
N VAL A 77 -7.44 9.15 -14.28
CA VAL A 77 -8.34 10.11 -14.94
C VAL A 77 -7.67 11.48 -15.07
N LEU A 78 -6.96 11.94 -14.04
CA LEU A 78 -6.21 13.20 -14.09
C LEU A 78 -5.11 13.15 -15.17
N MET A 79 -4.34 12.06 -15.26
CA MET A 79 -3.29 11.91 -16.28
C MET A 79 -3.87 11.87 -17.70
N GLU A 80 -4.98 11.16 -17.91
CA GLU A 80 -5.67 11.13 -19.19
C GLU A 80 -6.21 12.52 -19.57
N THR A 81 -6.83 13.22 -18.62
CA THR A 81 -7.36 14.57 -18.82
C THR A 81 -6.24 15.56 -19.13
N LEU A 82 -5.12 15.49 -18.42
CA LEU A 82 -3.96 16.35 -18.64
C LEU A 82 -3.35 16.10 -20.03
N ALA A 83 -3.21 14.84 -20.43
CA ALA A 83 -2.72 14.48 -21.77
C ALA A 83 -3.63 15.05 -22.86
N LEU A 84 -4.96 14.95 -22.69
CA LEU A 84 -5.94 15.54 -23.60
C LEU A 84 -5.85 17.07 -23.61
N PHE A 85 -5.74 17.72 -22.45
CA PHE A 85 -5.61 19.17 -22.32
C PHE A 85 -4.36 19.68 -23.05
N ILE A 86 -3.21 19.04 -22.82
CA ILE A 86 -1.94 19.41 -23.46
C ILE A 86 -2.04 19.23 -24.97
N ARG A 87 -2.62 18.12 -25.44
CA ARG A 87 -2.86 17.89 -26.86
C ARG A 87 -3.74 18.98 -27.47
N LEU A 88 -4.86 19.30 -26.84
CA LEU A 88 -5.80 20.33 -27.32
C LEU A 88 -5.14 21.72 -27.36
N ASN A 89 -4.35 22.07 -26.35
CA ASN A 89 -3.65 23.36 -26.30
C ASN A 89 -2.52 23.45 -27.34
N LEU A 90 -1.71 22.39 -27.48
CA LEU A 90 -0.60 22.38 -28.44
C LEU A 90 -1.07 22.21 -29.90
N GLN A 91 -2.31 21.76 -30.12
CA GLN A 91 -2.94 21.68 -31.44
C GLN A 91 -4.00 22.77 -31.66
N ARG A 92 -4.11 23.77 -30.78
CA ARG A 92 -5.17 24.79 -30.82
C ARG A 92 -5.28 25.48 -32.17
N ASP A 93 -4.15 25.85 -32.76
CA ASP A 93 -4.12 26.53 -34.05
C ASP A 93 -4.31 25.57 -35.23
N ALA A 94 -4.02 24.28 -35.05
CA ALA A 94 -4.09 23.26 -36.11
C ALA A 94 -5.53 22.89 -36.52
N PHE A 95 -6.53 23.28 -35.72
CA PHE A 95 -7.95 23.00 -35.95
C PHE A 95 -8.74 24.22 -36.47
N LEU A 96 -8.08 25.33 -36.81
CA LEU A 96 -8.76 26.44 -37.48
C LEU A 96 -9.04 26.09 -38.96
N PRO A 97 -10.19 26.51 -39.52
CA PRO A 97 -10.59 26.14 -40.89
C PRO A 97 -9.62 26.61 -42.00
N GLU A 98 -8.73 27.56 -41.72
CA GLU A 98 -7.77 28.15 -42.68
C GLU A 98 -6.30 27.87 -42.34
N THR A 99 -6.01 26.79 -41.61
CA THR A 99 -4.63 26.53 -41.15
C THR A 99 -3.80 25.75 -42.18
N ASP A 100 -2.69 26.34 -42.63
CA ASP A 100 -1.73 25.69 -43.54
C ASP A 100 -1.11 24.41 -42.92
N GLU A 101 -0.72 23.45 -43.76
CA GLU A 101 -0.10 22.17 -43.38
C GLU A 101 1.16 22.36 -42.52
N ALA A 102 1.92 23.43 -42.78
CA ALA A 102 3.09 23.81 -41.98
C ALA A 102 2.74 24.12 -40.52
N THR A 103 1.59 24.76 -40.27
CA THR A 103 1.15 25.11 -38.90
C THR A 103 0.68 23.87 -38.13
N ARG A 104 0.00 22.93 -38.81
CA ARG A 104 -0.37 21.63 -38.23
C ARG A 104 0.88 20.80 -37.87
N ALA A 105 1.88 20.79 -38.74
CA ALA A 105 3.15 20.11 -38.50
C ALA A 105 3.90 20.70 -37.28
N ARG A 106 3.95 22.03 -37.15
CA ARG A 106 4.57 22.70 -35.99
C ARG A 106 3.87 22.38 -34.66
N GLY A 107 2.54 22.30 -34.63
CA GLY A 107 1.80 21.88 -33.43
C GLY A 107 2.13 20.45 -33.00
N ALA A 108 2.23 19.53 -33.98
CA ALA A 108 2.63 18.15 -33.72
C ALA A 108 4.09 18.03 -33.22
N GLU A 109 5.00 18.85 -33.75
CA GLU A 109 6.39 18.92 -33.31
C GLU A 109 6.51 19.40 -31.85
N ARG A 110 5.81 20.49 -31.50
CA ARG A 110 5.75 21.01 -30.12
C ARG A 110 5.23 19.96 -29.13
N PHE A 111 4.20 19.20 -29.50
CA PHE A 111 3.68 18.11 -28.66
C PHE A 111 4.71 17.01 -28.43
N ARG A 112 5.43 16.57 -29.48
CA ARG A 112 6.47 15.55 -29.34
C ARG A 112 7.63 16.02 -28.47
N ALA A 113 8.08 17.26 -28.63
CA ALA A 113 9.14 17.86 -27.82
C ALA A 113 8.76 17.91 -26.33
N PHE A 114 7.53 18.33 -26.05
CA PHE A 114 6.99 18.34 -24.69
C PHE A 114 6.96 16.93 -24.06
N VAL A 115 6.45 15.92 -24.77
CA VAL A 115 6.40 14.53 -24.28
C VAL A 115 7.81 14.00 -23.99
N ALA A 116 8.80 14.33 -24.83
CA ALA A 116 10.19 13.91 -24.64
C ALA A 116 10.83 14.55 -23.41
N GLU A 117 10.58 15.85 -23.16
CA GLU A 117 11.03 16.56 -21.96
C GLU A 117 10.45 15.93 -20.68
N VAL A 118 9.13 15.71 -20.66
CA VAL A 118 8.45 15.08 -19.52
C VAL A 118 9.00 13.68 -19.26
N GLY A 119 9.18 12.87 -20.31
CA GLY A 119 9.75 11.53 -20.19
C GLY A 119 11.17 11.52 -19.63
N ARG A 120 12.01 12.49 -20.02
CA ARG A 120 13.35 12.63 -19.47
C ARG A 120 13.34 13.02 -17.99
N ARG A 121 12.54 14.02 -17.59
CA ARG A 121 12.45 14.43 -16.17
C ARG A 121 11.91 13.32 -15.27
N LEU A 122 10.92 12.56 -15.75
CA LEU A 122 10.41 11.39 -15.03
C LEU A 122 11.48 10.31 -14.83
N ALA A 123 12.33 10.08 -15.84
CA ALA A 123 13.45 9.14 -15.72
C ALA A 123 14.56 9.62 -14.78
N GLN A 124 14.62 10.92 -14.50
CA GLN A 124 15.60 11.55 -13.61
C GLN A 124 15.11 11.65 -12.15
N ASP A 125 13.89 11.17 -11.85
CA ASP A 125 13.24 11.26 -10.53
C ASP A 125 13.22 12.69 -9.96
N GLU A 126 13.17 13.68 -10.87
CA GLU A 126 13.25 15.09 -10.53
C GLU A 126 11.86 15.59 -10.07
N PRO A 127 11.71 16.11 -8.84
CA PRO A 127 10.41 16.42 -8.30
C PRO A 127 9.87 17.76 -8.83
N SER A 128 8.56 17.74 -9.13
CA SER A 128 7.68 18.87 -9.40
C SER A 128 7.94 19.69 -10.67
N PHE A 129 6.85 20.08 -11.32
CA PHE A 129 6.78 21.22 -12.24
C PHE A 129 6.92 22.52 -11.44
N ASP A 130 8.06 22.70 -10.77
CA ASP A 130 8.36 23.94 -10.08
C ASP A 130 8.54 25.04 -11.15
N PRO A 131 7.72 26.11 -11.14
CA PRO A 131 7.84 27.19 -12.11
C PRO A 131 9.21 27.88 -12.09
N GLU A 132 9.94 27.85 -10.96
CA GLU A 132 11.30 28.39 -10.87
C GLU A 132 12.33 27.53 -11.61
N ILE A 133 12.09 26.21 -11.76
CA ILE A 133 12.93 25.28 -12.52
C ILE A 133 12.52 25.25 -14.02
N LEU A 134 11.29 25.65 -14.34
CA LEU A 134 10.79 25.73 -15.72
C LEU A 134 11.27 26.97 -16.50
N GLY A 135 12.05 27.85 -15.87
CA GLY A 135 12.94 28.82 -16.52
C GLY A 135 12.38 29.49 -17.78
N GLY A 136 11.57 30.53 -17.58
CA GLY A 136 11.33 31.55 -18.61
C GLY A 136 10.00 31.39 -19.36
N LEU A 137 8.91 31.86 -18.74
CA LEU A 137 7.82 32.50 -19.46
C LEU A 137 7.91 34.02 -19.22
N ASP A 138 9.08 34.57 -19.49
CA ASP A 138 9.24 36.00 -19.77
C ASP A 138 9.53 36.10 -21.27
N ASP A 139 8.46 36.46 -22.00
CA ASP A 139 8.30 36.98 -23.39
C ASP A 139 7.19 36.27 -24.19
#